data_AF-A0A7S3XFR9-F1
#
_entry.id   AF-A0A7S3XFR9-F1
#
_cell.length_a   1.000
_cell.length_b   1.000
_cell.length_c   1.000
_cell.angle_alpha   90.00
_cell.angle_beta   90.00
_cell.angle_gamma   90.00
#
_symmetry.space_group_name_H-M   'P 1'
#
loop_
_entity.id
_entity.type
_entity.pdbx_description
1 polymer ?
#
loop_
_entity_poly.entity_id
_entity_poly.type
_entity_poly.pdbx_seq_one_letter_code
_entity_poly.pdbx_strand_id
1 'polypeptide(L)'
;MLLMDFTEVGSTAGFTLLDFDILAAVISSDELNAAEEFVFEACMEWLQADEARVELYLDGLLQHIRFPLCDSKFVASLDAHPIAARSPKLQDMMLSALKFAVNPRMKVSANPQFRQRKGGLYWKVAASI
;
A
#
# COMPACT_ATOMS: atom_id res chain seq x y z
N MET A 1 -10.18 14.84 5.39
CA MET A 1 -11.24 13.81 5.44
C MET A 1 -10.78 12.52 4.78
N LEU A 2 -10.58 12.45 3.45
CA LEU A 2 -10.16 11.19 2.77
C LEU A 2 -8.93 10.47 3.35
N LEU A 3 -7.92 11.21 3.83
CA LEU A 3 -6.70 10.62 4.40
C LEU A 3 -6.89 10.03 5.81
N MET A 4 -7.88 10.51 6.57
CA MET A 4 -8.14 10.07 7.95
C MET A 4 -9.12 8.88 7.99
N ASP A 5 -10.08 8.87 7.06
CA ASP A 5 -11.17 7.88 6.98
C ASP A 5 -10.99 6.90 5.80
N PHE A 6 -9.74 6.70 5.35
CA PHE A 6 -9.45 5.89 4.16
C PHE A 6 -10.02 4.47 4.26
N THR A 7 -10.07 3.89 5.46
CA THR A 7 -10.68 2.57 5.68
C THR A 7 -12.18 2.53 5.42
N GLU A 8 -12.90 3.60 5.76
CA GLU A 8 -14.34 3.69 5.51
C GLU A 8 -14.63 4.03 4.05
N VAL A 9 -13.85 4.94 3.48
CA VAL A 9 -14.04 5.36 2.08
C VAL A 9 -13.60 4.27 1.12
N GLY A 10 -12.51 3.55 1.41
CA GLY A 10 -11.97 2.48 0.59
C GLY A 10 -12.96 1.33 0.36
N SER A 11 -13.82 1.04 1.34
CA SER A 11 -14.86 0.00 1.22
C SER A 11 -16.16 0.48 0.55
N THR A 12 -16.24 1.74 0.13
CA THR A 12 -17.45 2.30 -0.48
C THR A 12 -17.40 2.14 -2.01
N ALA A 13 -18.53 1.86 -2.66
CA ALA A 13 -18.63 1.75 -4.12
C ALA A 13 -18.20 3.02 -4.88
N GLY A 14 -18.15 4.18 -4.21
CA GLY A 14 -17.61 5.42 -4.78
C GLY A 14 -16.09 5.42 -4.95
N PHE A 15 -15.37 4.53 -4.25
CA PHE A 15 -13.92 4.42 -4.32
C PHE A 15 -13.45 3.90 -5.68
N THR A 16 -14.13 2.88 -6.23
CA THR A 16 -13.80 2.29 -7.53
C THR A 16 -14.05 3.23 -8.71
N LEU A 17 -14.79 4.32 -8.48
CA LEU A 17 -15.06 5.40 -9.43
C LEU A 17 -14.00 6.51 -9.39
N LEU A 18 -13.04 6.48 -8.45
CA LEU A 18 -11.99 7.49 -8.38
C LEU A 18 -11.04 7.40 -9.58
N ASP A 19 -10.58 8.56 -10.05
CA ASP A 19 -9.52 8.64 -11.05
C ASP A 19 -8.18 8.17 -10.48
N PHE A 20 -7.35 7.60 -11.35
CA PHE A 20 -6.02 7.12 -11.00
C PHE A 20 -5.17 8.20 -10.30
N ASP A 21 -5.16 9.43 -10.83
CA ASP A 21 -4.35 10.52 -10.28
C ASP A 21 -4.73 10.85 -8.83
N ILE A 22 -6.04 10.80 -8.51
CA ILE A 22 -6.54 11.04 -7.16
C ILE A 22 -6.12 9.90 -6.25
N LEU A 23 -6.32 8.66 -6.68
CA LEU A 23 -5.92 7.48 -5.91
C LEU A 23 -4.41 7.48 -5.63
N ALA A 24 -3.60 7.73 -6.67
CA ALA A 24 -2.14 7.82 -6.59
C ALA A 24 -1.68 8.92 -5.62
N ALA A 25 -2.32 10.10 -5.65
CA ALA A 25 -2.03 11.18 -4.71
C ALA A 25 -2.37 10.80 -3.27
N VAL A 26 -3.48 10.08 -3.05
CA VAL A 26 -3.88 9.61 -1.71
C VAL A 26 -2.90 8.56 -1.17
N ILE A 27 -2.57 7.53 -1.96
CA ILE A 27 -1.68 6.45 -1.50
C ILE A 27 -0.22 6.87 -1.41
N SER A 28 0.21 7.90 -2.15
CA SER A 28 1.56 8.46 -2.02
C SER A 28 1.73 9.35 -0.78
N SER A 29 0.64 9.84 -0.19
CA SER A 29 0.66 10.74 0.96
C SER A 29 1.17 10.10 2.25
N ASP A 30 2.14 10.74 2.90
CA ASP A 30 2.64 10.36 4.22
C ASP A 30 1.59 10.51 5.34
N GLU A 31 0.50 11.24 5.10
CA GLU A 31 -0.54 11.51 6.10
C GLU A 31 -1.70 10.51 6.05
N LEU A 32 -1.67 9.56 5.10
CA LEU A 32 -2.67 8.50 5.01
C LEU A 32 -2.69 7.67 6.30
N ASN A 33 -3.87 7.56 6.90
CA ASN A 33 -4.11 6.83 8.14
C ASN A 33 -4.78 5.48 7.85
N ALA A 34 -4.00 4.53 7.32
CA ALA A 34 -4.43 3.16 7.10
C ALA A 34 -3.23 2.20 7.20
N ALA A 35 -3.49 0.93 7.52
CA ALA A 35 -2.49 -0.11 7.40
C ALA A 35 -2.16 -0.33 5.91
N GLU A 36 -0.89 -0.55 5.57
CA GLU A 36 -0.48 -0.78 4.18
C GLU A 36 -1.16 -2.01 3.56
N GLU A 37 -1.52 -3.00 4.37
CA GLU A 37 -2.32 -4.17 3.97
C GLU A 37 -3.69 -3.74 3.46
N PHE A 38 -4.37 -2.83 4.17
CA PHE A 38 -5.65 -2.28 3.75
C PHE A 38 -5.51 -1.40 2.50
N VAL A 39 -4.44 -0.62 2.41
CA VAL A 39 -4.15 0.19 1.21
C VAL A 39 -3.94 -0.70 -0.02
N PHE A 40 -3.26 -1.83 0.15
CA PHE A 40 -3.09 -2.82 -0.90
C PHE A 40 -4.42 -3.41 -1.34
N GLU A 41 -5.23 -3.92 -0.40
CA GLU A 41 -6.55 -4.49 -0.70
C GLU A 41 -7.46 -3.49 -1.43
N ALA A 42 -7.55 -2.25 -0.94
CA ALA A 42 -8.34 -1.20 -1.60
C ALA A 42 -7.85 -0.92 -3.03
N CYS A 43 -6.53 -0.85 -3.26
CA CYS A 43 -5.96 -0.73 -4.60
C CYS A 43 -6.31 -1.94 -5.48
N MET A 44 -6.30 -3.16 -4.92
CA MET A 44 -6.68 -4.36 -5.67
C MET A 44 -8.16 -4.34 -6.05
N GLU A 45 -9.06 -3.93 -5.17
CA GLU A 45 -10.49 -3.77 -5.48
C GLU A 45 -10.70 -2.71 -6.57
N TRP A 46 -9.98 -1.59 -6.52
CA TRP A 46 -10.04 -0.55 -7.55
C TRP A 46 -9.54 -1.03 -8.93
N LEU A 47 -8.51 -1.87 -8.94
CA LEU A 47 -8.00 -2.50 -10.16
C LEU A 47 -8.92 -3.61 -10.68
N GLN A 48 -9.52 -4.40 -9.80
CA GLN A 48 -10.45 -5.47 -10.18
C GLN A 48 -11.77 -4.92 -10.74
N ALA A 49 -12.14 -3.70 -10.40
CA ALA A 49 -13.31 -3.03 -10.96
C ALA A 49 -13.22 -2.84 -12.49
N ASP A 50 -12.01 -2.82 -13.05
CA ASP A 50 -11.78 -2.68 -14.49
C ASP A 50 -10.42 -3.31 -14.85
N GLU A 51 -10.46 -4.48 -15.49
CA GLU A 51 -9.28 -5.27 -15.82
C GLU A 51 -8.28 -4.52 -16.71
N ALA A 52 -8.74 -3.54 -17.51
CA ALA A 52 -7.84 -2.70 -18.30
C ALA A 52 -6.93 -1.82 -17.41
N ARG A 53 -7.37 -1.47 -16.19
CA ARG A 53 -6.58 -0.72 -15.21
C ARG A 53 -5.42 -1.53 -14.68
N VAL A 54 -5.54 -2.86 -14.63
CA VAL A 54 -4.50 -3.75 -14.12
C VAL A 54 -3.23 -3.59 -14.94
N GLU A 55 -3.31 -3.65 -16.26
CA GLU A 55 -2.11 -3.53 -17.09
C GLU A 55 -1.56 -2.09 -17.15
N LEU A 56 -2.44 -1.08 -17.02
CA LEU A 56 -2.06 0.32 -17.14
C LEU A 56 -1.49 0.93 -15.84
N TYR A 57 -2.05 0.57 -14.69
CA TYR A 57 -1.84 1.31 -13.44
C TYR A 57 -1.27 0.46 -12.29
N LEU A 58 -1.22 -0.87 -12.41
CA LEU A 58 -0.76 -1.75 -11.32
C LEU A 58 0.63 -1.37 -10.80
N ASP A 59 1.64 -1.37 -11.65
CA ASP A 59 3.01 -0.98 -11.28
C ASP A 59 3.08 0.43 -10.69
N GLY A 60 2.22 1.33 -11.20
CA GLY A 60 2.09 2.69 -10.76
C GLY A 60 1.55 2.81 -9.34
N LEU A 61 0.62 1.95 -8.93
CA LEU A 61 0.09 1.91 -7.57
C LEU A 61 1.04 1.19 -6.61
N LEU A 62 1.61 0.06 -7.03
CA LEU A 62 2.49 -0.77 -6.19
C LEU A 62 3.72 0.00 -5.69
N GLN A 63 4.29 0.91 -6.50
CA GLN A 63 5.46 1.70 -6.06
C GLN A 63 5.16 2.61 -4.86
N HIS A 64 3.89 3.00 -4.65
CA HIS A 64 3.47 3.87 -3.56
C HIS A 64 3.14 3.10 -2.28
N ILE A 65 2.96 1.77 -2.37
CA ILE A 65 2.69 0.90 -1.23
C ILE A 65 4.01 0.55 -0.53
N ARG A 66 4.02 0.62 0.81
CA ARG A 66 5.23 0.43 1.62
C ARG A 66 5.27 -0.99 2.17
N PHE A 67 5.51 -1.97 1.28
CA PHE A 67 5.65 -3.38 1.64
C PHE A 67 6.59 -3.67 2.83
N PRO A 68 7.72 -2.96 3.02
CA PRO A 68 8.59 -3.15 4.19
C PRO A 68 7.92 -2.85 5.55
N LEU A 69 6.75 -2.19 5.55
CA LEU A 69 5.96 -1.88 6.74
C LEU A 69 4.75 -2.80 6.93
N CYS A 70 4.40 -3.63 5.93
CA CYS A 70 3.39 -4.68 6.08
C CYS A 70 3.90 -5.82 6.96
N ASP A 71 3.00 -6.66 7.48
CA ASP A 71 3.44 -7.89 8.14
C ASP A 71 4.15 -8.79 7.10
N SER A 72 5.33 -9.27 7.47
CA SER A 72 6.09 -10.29 6.73
C SER A 72 5.22 -11.47 6.28
N LYS A 73 4.24 -11.88 7.08
CA LYS A 73 3.29 -12.96 6.71
C LYS A 73 2.37 -12.54 5.57
N PHE A 74 1.85 -11.32 5.62
CA PHE A 74 1.02 -10.77 4.55
C PHE A 74 1.83 -10.67 3.26
N VAL A 75 3.03 -10.09 3.32
CA VAL A 75 3.93 -9.99 2.15
C VAL A 75 4.22 -11.37 1.55
N ALA A 76 4.47 -12.39 2.38
CA ALA A 76 4.67 -13.75 1.89
C ALA A 76 3.41 -14.35 1.23
N SER A 77 2.22 -14.04 1.74
CA SER A 77 0.96 -14.50 1.12
C SER A 77 0.67 -13.86 -0.24
N LEU A 78 1.22 -12.68 -0.52
CA LEU A 78 1.06 -12.02 -1.82
C LEU A 78 1.65 -12.83 -2.98
N ASP A 79 2.59 -13.74 -2.71
CA ASP A 79 3.21 -14.59 -3.73
C ASP A 79 2.18 -15.53 -4.38
N ALA A 80 1.18 -15.95 -3.60
CA ALA A 80 0.05 -16.74 -4.08
C ALA A 80 -1.05 -15.88 -4.72
N HIS A 81 -0.99 -14.55 -4.61
CA HIS A 81 -2.02 -13.66 -5.14
C HIS A 81 -1.90 -13.56 -6.68
N PRO A 82 -3.01 -13.59 -7.44
CA PRO A 82 -2.98 -13.53 -8.91
C PRO A 82 -2.21 -12.33 -9.48
N ILE A 83 -2.16 -11.24 -8.72
CA ILE A 83 -1.46 -10.00 -9.09
C ILE A 83 0.08 -10.16 -9.11
N ALA A 84 0.65 -11.09 -8.35
CA ALA A 84 2.10 -11.33 -8.33
C ALA A 84 2.61 -11.97 -9.62
N ALA A 85 1.74 -12.71 -10.33
CA ALA A 85 2.03 -13.19 -11.68
C ALA A 85 1.92 -12.08 -12.74
N ARG A 86 1.19 -11.00 -12.44
CA ARG A 86 0.93 -9.88 -13.36
C ARG A 86 2.03 -8.82 -13.33
N SER A 87 2.75 -8.68 -12.22
CA SER A 87 3.85 -7.71 -12.08
C SER A 87 5.11 -8.36 -11.51
N PRO A 88 6.20 -8.52 -12.29
CA PRO A 88 7.47 -8.97 -11.76
C PRO A 88 8.09 -7.97 -10.77
N LYS A 89 7.75 -6.68 -10.86
CA LYS A 89 8.21 -5.66 -9.91
C LYS A 89 7.66 -5.89 -8.50
N LEU A 90 6.45 -6.45 -8.39
CA LEU A 90 5.88 -6.79 -7.09
C LEU A 90 6.75 -7.80 -6.36
N GLN A 91 7.25 -8.82 -7.06
CA GLN A 91 8.12 -9.85 -6.49
C GLN A 91 9.43 -9.25 -5.97
N ASP A 92 10.04 -8.33 -6.73
CA ASP A 92 11.26 -7.62 -6.29
C ASP A 92 11.01 -6.76 -5.04
N MET A 93 9.86 -6.06 -4.97
CA MET A 93 9.46 -5.26 -3.82
C MET A 93 9.17 -6.14 -2.59
N MET A 94 8.45 -7.25 -2.76
CA MET A 94 8.18 -8.23 -1.71
C MET A 94 9.47 -8.84 -1.17
N LEU A 95 10.37 -9.28 -2.05
CA LEU A 95 11.66 -9.83 -1.66
C LEU A 95 12.48 -8.80 -0.87
N SER A 96 12.47 -7.55 -1.29
CA SER A 96 13.13 -6.45 -0.60
C SER A 96 12.54 -6.20 0.79
N ALA A 97 11.21 -6.24 0.92
CA ALA A 97 10.50 -6.10 2.19
C ALA A 97 10.79 -7.27 3.15
N LEU A 98 10.77 -8.52 2.68
CA LEU A 98 11.09 -9.70 3.48
C LEU A 98 12.55 -9.68 3.95
N LYS A 99 13.49 -9.29 3.06
CA LYS A 99 14.90 -9.09 3.44
C LYS A 99 15.06 -8.03 4.52
N PHE A 100 14.28 -6.95 4.44
CA PHE A 100 14.29 -5.90 5.45
C PHE A 100 13.77 -6.39 6.80
N ALA A 101 12.69 -7.17 6.82
CA ALA A 101 12.14 -7.76 8.04
C ALA A 101 13.17 -8.67 8.76
N VAL A 102 13.98 -9.41 8.00
CA VAL A 102 15.02 -10.30 8.55
C VAL A 102 16.30 -9.54 8.95
N ASN A 103 16.58 -8.38 8.34
CA ASN A 103 17.77 -7.58 8.63
C ASN A 103 17.43 -6.09 8.87
N PRO A 104 16.93 -5.74 10.07
CA PRO A 104 16.57 -4.36 10.41
C PRO A 104 17.77 -3.39 10.51
N ARG A 105 19.01 -3.89 10.39
CA ARG A 105 20.24 -3.07 10.38
C ARG A 105 20.66 -2.62 8.98
N MET A 106 19.97 -3.05 7.92
CA MET A 106 20.18 -2.48 6.59
C MET A 106 19.89 -0.98 6.65
N LYS A 107 20.91 -0.16 6.36
CA LYS A 107 20.74 1.29 6.23
C LYS A 107 19.76 1.55 5.10
N VAL A 108 18.52 1.80 5.48
CA VAL A 108 17.45 2.20 4.58
C VAL A 108 17.88 3.49 3.89
N SER A 109 18.45 3.37 2.71
CA SER A 109 18.90 4.48 1.90
C SER A 109 17.68 5.23 1.38
N ALA A 110 17.32 6.36 1.99
CA ALA A 110 16.51 7.46 1.43
C ALA A 110 15.21 7.13 0.64
N ASN A 111 14.75 5.89 0.59
CA ASN A 111 13.72 5.42 -0.32
C ASN A 111 12.36 5.53 0.39
N PRO A 112 11.38 6.27 -0.19
CA PRO A 112 10.06 6.50 0.41
C PRO A 112 9.34 5.23 0.85
N GLN A 113 9.61 4.09 0.20
CA GLN A 113 9.01 2.78 0.52
C GLN A 113 9.33 2.25 1.93
N PHE A 114 10.33 2.80 2.61
CA PHE A 114 10.76 2.35 3.93
C PHE A 114 10.54 3.40 5.03
N ARG A 115 9.88 4.53 4.72
CA ARG A 115 9.53 5.55 5.72
C ARG A 115 8.15 5.27 6.28
N GLN A 116 8.03 5.27 7.62
CA GLN A 116 6.70 5.20 8.25
C GLN A 116 5.84 6.41 7.89
N ARG A 117 4.55 6.18 7.63
CA ARG A 117 3.56 7.26 7.44
C ARG A 117 3.39 8.03 8.75
N LYS A 118 3.32 9.36 8.65
CA LYS A 118 3.09 10.25 9.79
C LYS A 118 1.65 10.19 10.30
N GLY A 119 0.69 9.83 9.44
CA GLY A 119 -0.73 9.67 9.79
C GLY A 119 -0.95 8.69 10.96
N GLY A 120 -0.17 7.61 11.02
CA GLY A 120 -0.23 6.61 12.08
C GLY A 120 0.22 7.09 13.47
N LEU A 121 0.84 8.26 13.60
CA LEU A 121 1.16 8.81 14.92
C LEU A 121 -0.08 9.40 15.61
N TYR A 122 -1.03 9.92 14.85
CA TYR A 122 -2.20 10.59 15.44
C TYR A 122 -3.10 9.63 16.21
N TRP A 123 -3.27 8.39 15.76
CA TRP A 123 -4.08 7.40 16.50
C TRP A 123 -3.39 6.90 17.77
N LYS A 124 -2.05 6.78 17.79
CA LYS A 124 -1.33 6.39 19.02
C LYS A 124 -1.40 7.46 20.10
N VAL A 125 -1.41 8.72 19.69
CA VAL A 125 -1.56 9.84 20.62
C VAL A 125 -3.02 9.98 21.07
N ALA A 126 -4.00 9.78 20.17
CA ALA A 126 -5.42 9.84 20.50
C ALA A 126 -5.90 8.66 21.38
N ALA A 127 -5.31 7.47 21.24
CA ALA A 127 -5.62 6.31 22.09
C ALA A 127 -4.94 6.34 23.47
N SER A 128 -4.18 7.39 23.78
CA SER A 128 -3.48 7.57 25.07
C SER A 128 -4.07 8.70 25.94
N ILE A 129 -5.29 9.17 25.64
CA ILE A 129 -6.02 10.17 26.43
C ILE A 129 -7.32 9.58 26.94
#